data_AF-A0A0E2N9H7-F1
#
_entry.id   AF-A0A0E2N9H7-F1
#
_cell.length_a   1.000
_cell.length_b   1.000
_cell.length_c   1.000
_cell.angle_alpha   90.00
_cell.angle_beta   90.00
_cell.angle_gamma   90.00
#
_symmetry.space_group_name_H-M   'P 1'
#
loop_
_entity.id
_entity.type
_entity.pdbx_description
1 polymer ?
#
loop_
_entity_poly.entity_id
_entity_poly.type
_entity_poly.pdbx_seq_one_letter_code
_entity_poly.pdbx_strand_id
1 'polypeptide(L)'
;MPGEVRAPNKVGDGVDAADLINVVPGRPPGFCIGCPERPIFAATKLVEQELGNHHIASDIGCHLFSIMPPFELGATTMGYGLGPASASAFNSPDAKRRSISFVGDGGFWHNGLTSSIGNAVFNKNDGVIVIVDNFYSAATGGQDILSSRAGNKTKSTKHPITEAVKGMGVKWLRHIDRTYDVGKMQDTLREALTTEEKGPKVIVASSECMLNRQRREKPLVDKAIKGGTRVVKPKFGVDEDICTGDHACMRLSGCPSLSVKSLDDPLRDDPVASIDQSCVGCGNCGEVADAAVLCPSFYRADVVHNPGRWDRFLESARRAVIGLMQRRRESRRLTFADA
;
A
#
# COMPACT_ATOMS: atom_id res chain seq x y z
N MET A 1 15.66 -30.97 -14.01
CA MET A 1 14.96 -30.52 -15.23
C MET A 1 15.99 -30.43 -16.35
N PRO A 2 15.77 -31.06 -17.51
CA PRO A 2 16.68 -30.95 -18.66
C PRO A 2 16.86 -29.48 -19.05
N GLY A 3 18.08 -29.08 -19.39
CA GLY A 3 18.52 -27.69 -19.57
C GLY A 3 18.03 -26.98 -20.83
N GLU A 4 16.92 -27.40 -21.44
CA GLU A 4 16.50 -26.95 -22.78
C GLU A 4 15.51 -25.79 -22.80
N VAL A 5 15.23 -25.14 -21.67
CA VAL A 5 14.54 -23.84 -21.64
C VAL A 5 15.29 -22.86 -20.75
N ARG A 6 16.58 -22.65 -21.05
CA ARG A 6 17.28 -21.42 -20.65
C ARG A 6 17.41 -20.56 -21.89
N ALA A 7 17.02 -19.29 -21.80
CA ALA A 7 17.27 -18.33 -22.88
C ALA A 7 18.75 -18.45 -23.30
N PRO A 8 19.07 -18.53 -24.60
CA PRO A 8 20.45 -18.71 -25.03
C PRO A 8 21.30 -17.56 -24.49
N ASN A 9 22.39 -17.89 -23.79
CA ASN A 9 23.40 -16.92 -23.32
C ASN A 9 24.24 -16.31 -24.47
N LYS A 10 23.76 -16.44 -25.72
CA LYS A 10 24.31 -15.75 -26.89
C LYS A 10 23.24 -14.78 -27.36
N VAL A 11 23.59 -13.50 -27.39
CA VAL A 11 22.82 -12.50 -28.15
C VAL A 11 22.78 -13.03 -29.57
N GLY A 12 21.59 -13.30 -30.09
CA GLY A 12 21.45 -13.73 -31.48
C GLY A 12 22.06 -12.66 -32.39
N ASP A 13 22.85 -13.09 -33.38
CA ASP A 13 23.35 -12.20 -34.42
C ASP A 13 22.15 -11.52 -35.09
N GLY A 14 21.95 -10.23 -34.82
CA GLY A 14 20.82 -9.44 -35.35
C GLY A 14 19.93 -8.75 -34.32
N VAL A 15 20.17 -8.90 -33.02
CA VAL A 15 19.50 -8.06 -32.01
C VAL A 15 20.37 -6.83 -31.73
N ASP A 16 20.03 -5.71 -32.37
CA ASP A 16 20.62 -4.42 -32.03
C ASP A 16 20.17 -4.03 -30.61
N ALA A 17 21.03 -4.30 -29.62
CA ALA A 17 20.76 -4.00 -28.23
C ALA A 17 20.50 -2.50 -27.99
N ALA A 18 21.04 -1.62 -28.86
CA ALA A 18 20.79 -0.17 -28.77
C ALA A 18 19.35 0.17 -29.17
N ASP A 19 18.78 -0.53 -30.16
CA ASP A 19 17.38 -0.34 -30.57
C ASP A 19 16.41 -0.88 -29.51
N LEU A 20 16.73 -2.03 -28.89
CA LEU A 20 15.90 -2.59 -27.81
C LEU A 20 15.81 -1.69 -26.57
N ILE A 21 16.85 -0.92 -26.25
CA ILE A 21 16.82 0.03 -25.13
C ILE A 21 15.80 1.16 -25.38
N ASN A 22 15.58 1.55 -26.64
CA ASN A 22 14.62 2.58 -27.00
C ASN A 22 13.17 2.07 -27.07
N VAL A 23 12.98 0.75 -27.25
CA VAL A 23 11.65 0.14 -27.42
C VAL A 23 11.11 -0.48 -26.13
N VAL A 24 11.97 -0.97 -25.23
CA VAL A 24 11.53 -1.63 -24.00
C VAL A 24 11.36 -0.62 -22.87
N PRO A 25 10.13 -0.41 -22.36
CA PRO A 25 9.93 0.51 -21.24
C PRO A 25 10.66 0.01 -19.99
N GLY A 26 11.23 0.95 -19.24
CA GLY A 26 11.86 0.67 -17.95
C GLY A 26 10.90 -0.03 -16.99
N ARG A 27 11.40 -1.01 -16.25
CA ARG A 27 10.66 -1.73 -15.20
C ARG A 27 11.32 -1.49 -13.85
N PRO A 28 11.22 -0.26 -13.29
CA PRO A 28 11.77 -0.01 -11.98
C PRO A 28 11.08 -0.91 -10.95
N PRO A 29 11.80 -1.35 -9.90
CA PRO A 29 11.19 -2.07 -8.79
C PRO A 29 10.08 -1.24 -8.18
N GLY A 30 8.96 -1.87 -7.84
CA GLY A 30 7.79 -1.19 -7.30
C GLY A 30 6.81 -2.14 -6.64
N PHE A 31 5.82 -1.56 -5.98
CA PHE A 31 4.82 -2.32 -5.24
C PHE A 31 3.68 -2.78 -6.15
N CYS A 32 3.18 -3.98 -5.89
CA CYS A 32 1.99 -4.51 -6.55
C CYS A 32 0.77 -3.57 -6.43
N ILE A 33 -0.17 -3.71 -7.36
CA ILE A 33 -1.47 -3.04 -7.27
C ILE A 33 -2.16 -3.47 -5.98
N GLY A 34 -2.57 -2.48 -5.19
CA GLY A 34 -3.20 -2.68 -3.89
C GLY A 34 -2.28 -3.20 -2.78
N CYS A 35 -0.95 -3.15 -2.94
CA CYS A 35 -0.02 -3.54 -1.88
C CYS A 35 -0.32 -2.84 -0.54
N PRO A 36 -0.37 -3.58 0.58
CA PRO A 36 -0.68 -3.02 1.90
C PRO A 36 0.42 -2.15 2.51
N GLU A 37 1.60 -2.09 1.88
CA GLU A 37 2.73 -1.30 2.39
C GLU A 37 2.67 0.16 1.91
N ARG A 38 1.98 0.43 0.79
CA ARG A 38 1.78 1.79 0.25
C ARG A 38 1.18 2.76 1.27
N PRO A 39 0.11 2.40 2.03
CA PRO A 39 -0.38 3.23 3.13
C PRO A 39 0.67 3.62 4.18
N ILE A 40 1.58 2.70 4.52
CA ILE A 40 2.63 2.93 5.53
C ILE A 40 3.56 4.04 5.04
N PHE A 41 3.96 3.98 3.77
CA PHE A 41 4.85 4.98 3.17
C PHE A 41 4.14 6.31 2.92
N ALA A 42 2.87 6.29 2.52
CA ALA A 42 2.05 7.49 2.43
C ALA A 42 1.99 8.21 3.78
N ALA A 43 1.63 7.48 4.85
CA ALA A 43 1.63 8.01 6.21
C ALA A 43 3.01 8.52 6.65
N THR A 44 4.09 7.80 6.31
CA THR A 44 5.45 8.23 6.63
C THR A 44 5.80 9.55 5.93
N LYS A 45 5.46 9.73 4.64
CA LYS A 45 5.66 11.02 3.94
C LYS A 45 4.89 12.15 4.61
N LEU A 46 3.63 11.92 4.99
CA LEU A 46 2.81 12.94 5.66
C LEU A 46 3.43 13.34 7.01
N VAL A 47 3.95 12.37 7.77
CA VAL A 47 4.64 12.66 9.02
C VAL A 47 5.98 13.40 8.80
N GLU A 48 6.76 13.05 7.78
CA GLU A 48 7.99 13.80 7.45
C GLU A 48 7.71 15.22 6.95
N GLN A 49 6.55 15.48 6.31
CA GLN A 49 6.13 16.85 5.99
C GLN A 49 5.88 17.68 7.25
N GLU A 50 5.38 17.08 8.32
CA GLU A 50 5.11 17.75 9.59
C GLU A 50 6.36 17.89 10.48
N LEU A 51 7.15 16.82 10.61
CA LEU A 51 8.24 16.72 11.59
C LEU A 51 9.65 16.93 10.97
N GLY A 52 9.70 16.99 9.64
CA GLY A 52 10.92 17.01 8.83
C GLY A 52 11.52 15.63 8.60
N ASN A 53 12.53 15.55 7.75
CA ASN A 53 13.12 14.27 7.34
C ASN A 53 13.80 13.53 8.50
N HIS A 54 13.66 12.21 8.48
CA HIS A 54 14.27 11.26 9.41
C HIS A 54 15.29 10.36 8.69
N HIS A 55 16.22 9.78 9.46
CA HIS A 55 17.03 8.69 8.93
C HIS A 55 16.19 7.41 8.86
N ILE A 56 16.01 6.86 7.65
CA ILE A 56 15.20 5.66 7.42
C ILE A 56 16.10 4.49 7.00
N ALA A 57 16.21 3.48 7.86
CA ALA A 57 16.92 2.23 7.54
C ALA A 57 15.93 1.15 7.08
N SER A 58 16.12 0.61 5.89
CA SER A 58 15.23 -0.41 5.32
C SER A 58 15.91 -1.77 5.26
N ASP A 59 15.21 -2.81 5.71
CA ASP A 59 15.65 -4.20 5.49
C ASP A 59 15.35 -4.65 4.04
N ILE A 60 15.96 -5.73 3.55
CA ILE A 60 15.61 -6.29 2.22
C ILE A 60 14.21 -6.91 2.29
N GLY A 61 13.30 -6.39 1.47
CA GLY A 61 11.92 -6.86 1.32
C GLY A 61 11.14 -5.97 0.35
N CYS A 62 9.81 -6.15 0.26
CA CYS A 62 8.99 -5.28 -0.57
C CYS A 62 9.11 -3.81 -0.13
N HIS A 63 9.20 -3.58 1.18
CA HIS A 63 9.29 -2.26 1.80
C HIS A 63 10.53 -1.48 1.38
N LEU A 64 11.59 -2.15 0.92
CA LEU A 64 12.78 -1.52 0.35
C LEU A 64 12.45 -0.66 -0.87
N PHE A 65 11.42 -1.01 -1.66
CA PHE A 65 11.07 -0.24 -2.85
C PHE A 65 10.51 1.16 -2.54
N SER A 66 10.31 1.49 -1.26
CA SER A 66 9.98 2.85 -0.82
C SER A 66 11.09 3.87 -1.12
N ILE A 67 12.33 3.43 -1.37
CA ILE A 67 13.42 4.34 -1.79
C ILE A 67 13.19 4.96 -3.17
N MET A 68 12.35 4.32 -4.00
CA MET A 68 12.07 4.77 -5.36
C MET A 68 10.87 5.74 -5.40
N PRO A 69 10.73 6.51 -6.50
CA PRO A 69 9.53 7.31 -6.71
C PRO A 69 8.24 6.47 -6.65
N PRO A 70 7.13 7.03 -6.13
CA PRO A 70 7.01 8.41 -5.66
C PRO A 70 7.28 8.56 -4.14
N PHE A 71 7.75 7.53 -3.45
CA PHE A 71 7.91 7.58 -2.00
C PHE A 71 9.22 8.26 -1.61
N GLU A 72 10.34 7.87 -2.23
CA GLU A 72 11.66 8.44 -1.97
C GLU A 72 12.06 8.40 -0.49
N LEU A 73 11.62 7.33 0.21
CA LEU A 73 11.87 7.10 1.62
C LEU A 73 12.99 6.07 1.81
N GLY A 74 14.13 6.50 2.34
CA GLY A 74 15.22 5.61 2.71
C GLY A 74 16.57 6.29 2.79
N ALA A 75 17.48 5.70 3.54
CA ALA A 75 18.85 6.16 3.71
C ALA A 75 19.86 5.01 3.62
N THR A 76 19.59 3.88 4.29
CA THR A 76 20.48 2.71 4.30
C THR A 76 19.70 1.44 4.07
N THR A 77 20.33 0.45 3.41
CA THR A 77 19.75 -0.86 3.15
C THR A 77 20.60 -1.95 3.78
N MET A 78 19.98 -2.80 4.58
CA MET A 78 20.57 -4.04 5.11
C MET A 78 19.62 -5.19 4.87
N GLY A 79 20.07 -6.44 5.02
CA GLY A 79 19.23 -7.62 4.83
C GLY A 79 19.11 -8.49 6.07
N TYR A 80 18.22 -9.48 6.00
CA TYR A 80 18.07 -10.53 7.02
C TYR A 80 17.68 -10.03 8.41
N GLY A 81 16.88 -8.97 8.50
CA GLY A 81 16.41 -8.38 9.76
C GLY A 81 17.40 -7.44 10.42
N LEU A 82 18.41 -6.96 9.70
CA LEU A 82 19.48 -6.10 10.24
C LEU A 82 19.24 -4.61 10.03
N GLY A 83 18.21 -4.20 9.28
CA GLY A 83 17.86 -2.79 9.07
C GLY A 83 17.78 -1.96 10.36
N PRO A 84 16.96 -2.35 11.35
CA PRO A 84 16.90 -1.61 12.61
C PRO A 84 18.20 -1.66 13.42
N ALA A 85 18.93 -2.78 13.38
CA ALA A 85 20.22 -2.90 14.04
C ALA A 85 21.25 -1.90 13.45
N SER A 86 21.28 -1.70 12.13
CA SER A 86 22.17 -0.71 11.51
C SER A 86 21.81 0.73 11.84
N ALA A 87 20.55 1.01 12.20
CA ALA A 87 20.10 2.35 12.61
C ALA A 87 20.46 2.69 14.06
N SER A 88 21.03 1.75 14.83
CA SER A 88 21.36 1.94 16.26
C SER A 88 22.28 3.15 16.50
N ALA A 89 23.24 3.38 15.61
CA ALA A 89 24.18 4.51 15.71
C ALA A 89 23.49 5.89 15.70
N PHE A 90 22.27 6.00 15.16
CA PHE A 90 21.51 7.25 15.10
C PHE A 90 20.70 7.53 16.38
N ASN A 91 20.76 6.65 17.38
CA ASN A 91 20.03 6.78 18.64
C ASN A 91 20.88 7.33 19.80
N SER A 92 21.84 8.22 19.48
CA SER A 92 22.61 8.93 20.51
C SER A 92 21.71 9.82 21.38
N PRO A 93 22.02 10.05 22.67
CA PRO A 93 21.30 11.01 23.51
C PRO A 93 21.20 12.42 22.91
N ASP A 94 22.18 12.82 22.07
CA ASP A 94 22.22 14.11 21.39
C ASP A 94 21.46 14.13 20.04
N ALA A 95 20.84 13.02 19.65
CA ALA A 95 20.09 12.93 18.40
C ALA A 95 18.86 13.84 18.46
N LYS A 96 18.77 14.79 17.53
CA LYS A 96 17.64 15.74 17.44
C LYS A 96 16.33 15.10 16.97
N ARG A 97 16.41 13.95 16.27
CA ARG A 97 15.29 13.21 15.71
C ARG A 97 15.53 11.71 15.85
N ARG A 98 14.47 10.95 16.10
CA ARG A 98 14.49 9.49 16.11
C ARG A 98 14.75 8.94 14.71
N SER A 99 15.50 7.86 14.57
CA SER A 99 15.54 7.11 13.32
C SER A 99 14.28 6.26 13.15
N ILE A 100 13.92 5.98 11.90
CA ILE A 100 12.85 5.04 11.53
C ILE A 100 13.51 3.82 10.89
N SER A 101 12.99 2.63 11.14
CA SER A 101 13.45 1.42 10.48
C SER A 101 12.29 0.57 10.00
N PHE A 102 12.34 0.15 8.74
CA PHE A 102 11.36 -0.77 8.17
C PHE A 102 11.96 -2.17 8.08
N VAL A 103 11.27 -3.15 8.66
CA VAL A 103 11.64 -4.56 8.59
C VAL A 103 10.41 -5.40 8.25
N GLY A 104 10.52 -6.28 7.25
CA GLY A 104 9.45 -7.21 6.95
C GLY A 104 9.36 -8.33 7.99
N ASP A 105 8.20 -8.93 8.15
CA ASP A 105 7.99 -10.16 8.94
C ASP A 105 9.02 -11.26 8.64
N GLY A 106 9.38 -11.49 7.38
CA GLY A 106 10.43 -12.42 6.99
C GLY A 106 11.80 -12.07 7.58
N GLY A 107 12.20 -10.80 7.52
CA GLY A 107 13.45 -10.32 8.13
C GLY A 107 13.40 -10.39 9.66
N PHE A 108 12.26 -10.04 10.24
CA PHE A 108 12.00 -10.13 11.67
C PHE A 108 12.20 -11.55 12.20
N TRP A 109 11.58 -12.55 11.56
CA TRP A 109 11.72 -13.95 11.97
C TRP A 109 13.06 -14.58 11.60
N HIS A 110 13.82 -13.99 10.68
CA HIS A 110 15.13 -14.51 10.29
C HIS A 110 16.20 -14.18 11.35
N ASN A 111 16.55 -12.89 11.53
CA ASN A 111 17.42 -12.46 12.64
C ASN A 111 16.92 -11.20 13.35
N GLY A 112 15.83 -10.58 12.89
CA GLY A 112 15.40 -9.29 13.41
C GLY A 112 14.95 -9.34 14.88
N LEU A 113 14.40 -10.47 15.34
CA LEU A 113 14.01 -10.62 16.75
C LEU A 113 15.21 -10.43 17.70
N THR A 114 16.34 -11.06 17.41
CA THR A 114 17.53 -11.01 18.26
C THR A 114 18.39 -9.79 17.95
N SER A 115 18.78 -9.62 16.68
CA SER A 115 19.75 -8.60 16.26
C SER A 115 19.18 -7.19 16.24
N SER A 116 17.88 -7.04 15.98
CA SER A 116 17.22 -5.72 15.91
C SER A 116 16.42 -5.41 17.17
N ILE A 117 15.38 -6.20 17.49
CA ILE A 117 14.51 -5.91 18.64
C ILE A 117 15.24 -6.12 19.97
N GLY A 118 15.86 -7.29 20.17
CA GLY A 118 16.62 -7.60 21.38
C GLY A 118 17.73 -6.58 21.65
N ASN A 119 18.50 -6.23 20.62
CA ASN A 119 19.54 -5.21 20.73
C ASN A 119 18.98 -3.82 21.08
N ALA A 120 17.87 -3.42 20.45
CA ALA A 120 17.24 -2.13 20.71
C ALA A 120 16.71 -2.03 22.15
N VAL A 121 16.15 -3.11 22.69
CA VAL A 121 15.75 -3.17 24.11
C VAL A 121 16.96 -3.10 25.02
N PHE A 122 17.99 -3.91 24.76
CA PHE A 122 19.22 -3.96 25.57
C PHE A 122 19.89 -2.59 25.68
N ASN A 123 20.03 -1.88 24.54
CA ASN A 123 20.67 -0.57 24.47
C ASN A 123 19.71 0.59 24.77
N LYS A 124 18.42 0.32 25.03
CA LYS A 124 17.38 1.33 25.21
C LYS A 124 17.30 2.32 24.05
N ASN A 125 17.52 1.84 22.82
CA ASN A 125 17.50 2.65 21.60
C ASN A 125 16.13 3.33 21.46
N ASP A 126 16.10 4.64 21.21
CA ASP A 126 14.86 5.42 21.24
C ASP A 126 14.11 5.52 19.90
N GLY A 127 14.61 4.81 18.88
CA GLY A 127 14.12 4.84 17.51
C GLY A 127 12.79 4.13 17.28
N VAL A 128 12.22 4.32 16.09
CA VAL A 128 10.96 3.72 15.66
C VAL A 128 11.23 2.56 14.73
N ILE A 129 10.75 1.37 15.09
CA ILE A 129 10.87 0.15 14.30
C ILE A 129 9.47 -0.24 13.81
N VAL A 130 9.27 -0.15 12.51
CA VAL A 130 8.03 -0.56 11.85
C VAL A 130 8.23 -1.96 11.27
N ILE A 131 7.53 -2.94 11.85
CA ILE A 131 7.50 -4.31 11.37
C ILE A 131 6.32 -4.46 10.41
N VAL A 132 6.61 -4.73 9.14
CA VAL A 132 5.62 -4.94 8.09
C VAL A 132 5.23 -6.41 8.05
N ASP A 133 4.05 -6.73 8.60
CA ASP A 133 3.53 -8.10 8.73
C ASP A 133 2.51 -8.38 7.63
N ASN A 134 3.00 -8.87 6.50
CA ASN A 134 2.17 -9.18 5.33
C ASN A 134 1.81 -10.67 5.21
N PHE A 135 2.20 -11.45 6.22
CA PHE A 135 1.96 -12.87 6.45
C PHE A 135 2.79 -13.81 5.58
N TYR A 136 3.81 -13.30 4.87
CA TYR A 136 4.61 -14.07 3.92
C TYR A 136 6.01 -13.47 3.78
N SER A 137 6.98 -14.29 3.36
CA SER A 137 8.17 -13.75 2.68
C SER A 137 7.78 -13.28 1.27
N ALA A 138 7.11 -12.13 1.17
CA ALA A 138 6.41 -11.73 -0.05
C ALA A 138 7.36 -11.47 -1.24
N ALA A 139 8.47 -10.76 -1.00
CA ALA A 139 9.39 -10.33 -2.05
C ALA A 139 10.09 -11.50 -2.77
N THR A 140 10.25 -12.63 -2.09
CA THR A 140 10.98 -13.81 -2.62
C THR A 140 10.07 -14.90 -3.14
N GLY A 141 8.75 -14.67 -3.20
CA GLY A 141 7.79 -15.59 -3.81
C GLY A 141 6.61 -16.02 -2.93
N GLY A 142 6.50 -15.51 -1.70
CA GLY A 142 5.36 -15.77 -0.82
C GLY A 142 5.51 -17.03 0.02
N GLN A 143 6.73 -17.32 0.50
CA GLN A 143 7.02 -18.46 1.36
C GLN A 143 6.36 -18.29 2.74
N ASP A 144 5.97 -19.42 3.33
CA ASP A 144 5.48 -19.45 4.70
C ASP A 144 6.63 -19.15 5.68
N ILE A 145 6.30 -18.33 6.70
CA ILE A 145 7.14 -17.93 7.81
C ILE A 145 6.36 -18.12 9.12
N LEU A 146 6.99 -17.82 10.27
CA LEU A 146 6.36 -18.06 11.58
C LEU A 146 5.02 -17.31 11.74
N SER A 147 4.90 -16.08 11.26
CA SER A 147 3.64 -15.30 11.29
C SER A 147 2.67 -15.59 10.15
N SER A 148 2.97 -16.53 9.25
CA SER A 148 2.05 -16.89 8.18
C SER A 148 0.73 -17.44 8.72
N ARG A 149 -0.37 -17.06 8.08
CA ARG A 149 -1.74 -17.44 8.48
C ARG A 149 -2.22 -18.74 7.83
N ALA A 150 -1.57 -19.16 6.74
CA ALA A 150 -1.88 -20.39 6.06
C ALA A 150 -1.61 -21.62 6.95
N GLY A 151 -2.46 -22.64 6.82
CA GLY A 151 -2.21 -23.93 7.44
C GLY A 151 -1.10 -24.68 6.70
N ASN A 152 -0.03 -25.04 7.41
CA ASN A 152 1.09 -25.79 6.85
C ASN A 152 1.21 -27.15 7.54
N LYS A 153 1.38 -28.23 6.77
CA LYS A 153 1.47 -29.60 7.30
C LYS A 153 2.81 -29.91 7.98
N THR A 154 3.88 -29.21 7.60
CA THR A 154 5.26 -29.52 8.03
C THR A 154 5.90 -28.40 8.85
N LYS A 155 5.23 -27.25 8.99
CA LYS A 155 5.76 -26.05 9.65
C LYS A 155 4.82 -25.57 10.74
N SER A 156 5.41 -24.99 11.79
CA SER A 156 4.68 -24.25 12.82
C SER A 156 4.49 -22.80 12.35
N THR A 157 3.24 -22.41 12.10
CA THR A 157 2.85 -21.07 11.65
C THR A 157 1.91 -20.42 12.68
N LYS A 158 1.42 -19.20 12.40
CA LYS A 158 0.52 -18.42 13.27
C LYS A 158 1.15 -17.95 14.59
N HIS A 159 2.46 -17.76 14.61
CA HIS A 159 3.15 -17.10 15.72
C HIS A 159 3.01 -15.59 15.59
N PRO A 160 2.34 -14.89 16.53
CA PRO A 160 2.15 -13.45 16.45
C PRO A 160 3.45 -12.70 16.77
N ILE A 161 3.83 -11.78 15.88
CA ILE A 161 5.00 -10.90 16.05
C ILE A 161 4.88 -10.06 17.33
N THR A 162 3.67 -9.58 17.63
CA THR A 162 3.39 -8.75 18.81
C THR A 162 3.78 -9.44 20.12
N GLU A 163 3.51 -10.73 20.27
CA GLU A 163 3.87 -11.47 21.48
C GLU A 163 5.36 -11.74 21.58
N ALA A 164 6.03 -12.02 20.45
CA ALA A 164 7.50 -12.13 20.42
C ALA A 164 8.18 -10.80 20.79
N VAL A 165 7.68 -9.68 20.27
CA VAL A 165 8.17 -8.33 20.59
C VAL A 165 7.95 -7.99 22.06
N LYS A 166 6.77 -8.26 22.62
CA LYS A 166 6.51 -8.11 24.07
C LYS A 166 7.45 -8.98 24.91
N GLY A 167 7.66 -10.23 24.50
CA GLY A 167 8.56 -11.16 25.17
C GLY A 167 10.02 -10.68 25.22
N MET A 168 10.44 -9.83 24.28
CA MET A 168 11.77 -9.18 24.30
C MET A 168 11.87 -7.97 25.20
N GLY A 169 10.78 -7.52 25.83
CA GLY A 169 10.78 -6.41 26.78
C GLY A 169 10.48 -5.04 26.18
N VAL A 170 9.94 -4.99 24.96
CA VAL A 170 9.44 -3.74 24.37
C VAL A 170 8.21 -3.26 25.12
N LYS A 171 8.25 -2.01 25.60
CA LYS A 171 7.16 -1.38 26.36
C LYS A 171 6.20 -0.62 25.47
N TRP A 172 6.74 0.18 24.55
CA TRP A 172 5.96 0.90 23.56
C TRP A 172 5.74 0.02 22.32
N LEU A 173 4.58 -0.63 22.29
CA LEU A 173 4.14 -1.47 21.17
C LEU A 173 2.77 -0.99 20.68
N ARG A 174 2.63 -0.80 19.37
CA ARG A 174 1.36 -0.55 18.69
C ARG A 174 1.16 -1.56 17.58
N HIS A 175 -0.06 -2.06 17.46
CA HIS A 175 -0.43 -3.02 16.42
C HIS A 175 -1.56 -2.44 15.58
N ILE A 176 -1.36 -2.42 14.26
CA ILE A 176 -2.32 -1.92 13.28
C ILE A 176 -2.69 -3.08 12.37
N ASP A 177 -3.87 -3.65 12.58
CA ASP A 177 -4.39 -4.82 11.84
C ASP A 177 -4.87 -4.51 10.41
N ARG A 178 -4.99 -3.23 10.06
CA ARG A 178 -5.39 -2.75 8.73
C ARG A 178 -4.52 -1.56 8.35
N THR A 179 -3.50 -1.78 7.54
CA THR A 179 -2.57 -0.71 7.13
C THR A 179 -3.23 0.33 6.24
N TYR A 180 -4.31 -0.02 5.53
CA TYR A 180 -5.08 0.90 4.70
C TYR A 180 -5.75 2.05 5.46
N ASP A 181 -5.80 2.00 6.79
CA ASP A 181 -6.20 3.14 7.62
C ASP A 181 -5.02 4.12 7.73
N VAL A 182 -4.89 4.98 6.71
CA VAL A 182 -3.73 5.88 6.56
C VAL A 182 -3.67 6.90 7.69
N GLY A 183 -4.83 7.42 8.12
CA GLY A 183 -4.92 8.36 9.24
C GLY A 183 -4.39 7.73 10.53
N LYS A 184 -4.84 6.52 10.87
CA LYS A 184 -4.32 5.79 12.05
C LYS A 184 -2.83 5.48 11.93
N MET A 185 -2.35 5.11 10.74
CA MET A 185 -0.91 4.90 10.51
C MET A 185 -0.11 6.20 10.75
N GLN A 186 -0.59 7.33 10.23
CA GLN A 186 0.03 8.65 10.41
C GLN A 186 0.05 9.06 11.88
N ASP A 187 -1.08 8.95 12.58
CA ASP A 187 -1.20 9.31 13.99
C ASP A 187 -0.29 8.44 14.87
N THR A 188 -0.22 7.14 14.59
CA THR A 188 0.64 6.22 15.35
C THR A 188 2.12 6.50 15.10
N LEU A 189 2.51 6.81 13.86
CA LEU A 189 3.87 7.22 13.52
C LEU A 189 4.24 8.55 14.19
N ARG A 190 3.32 9.53 14.16
CA ARG A 190 3.49 10.82 14.86
C ARG A 190 3.69 10.59 16.35
N GLU A 191 2.83 9.81 17.01
CA GLU A 191 2.96 9.45 18.42
C GLU A 191 4.33 8.81 18.71
N ALA A 192 4.75 7.83 17.90
CA ALA A 192 6.04 7.15 18.06
C ALA A 192 7.24 8.12 17.98
N LEU A 193 7.15 9.12 17.09
CA LEU A 193 8.23 10.06 16.84
C LEU A 193 8.28 11.21 17.85
N THR A 194 7.14 11.57 18.46
CA THR A 194 7.05 12.73 19.38
C THR A 194 6.87 12.37 20.85
N THR A 195 6.48 11.14 21.19
CA THR A 195 6.28 10.73 22.59
C THR A 195 7.53 10.95 23.45
N GLU A 196 7.35 11.31 24.71
CA GLU A 196 8.46 11.43 25.67
C GLU A 196 8.93 10.08 26.23
N GLU A 197 8.12 9.02 26.04
CA GLU A 197 8.45 7.67 26.51
C GLU A 197 9.78 7.20 25.89
N LYS A 198 10.67 6.70 26.75
CA LYS A 198 12.02 6.25 26.36
C LYS A 198 12.07 4.78 26.02
N GLY A 199 12.99 4.43 25.12
CA GLY A 199 13.21 3.06 24.64
C GLY A 199 12.59 2.84 23.26
N PRO A 200 12.67 1.61 22.72
CA PRO A 200 12.31 1.34 21.34
C PRO A 200 10.79 1.42 21.13
N LYS A 201 10.38 2.12 20.07
CA LYS A 201 8.98 2.20 19.64
C LYS A 201 8.78 1.16 18.56
N VAL A 202 7.98 0.14 18.83
CA VAL A 202 7.69 -0.87 17.81
C VAL A 202 6.26 -0.73 17.32
N ILE A 203 6.10 -0.58 16.01
CA ILE A 203 4.81 -0.61 15.32
C ILE A 203 4.75 -1.89 14.50
N VAL A 204 3.81 -2.77 14.80
CA VAL A 204 3.49 -3.91 13.93
C VAL A 204 2.36 -3.47 13.00
N ALA A 205 2.65 -3.35 11.71
CA ALA A 205 1.70 -2.94 10.68
C ALA A 205 1.31 -4.19 9.86
N SER A 206 0.15 -4.75 10.16
CA SER A 206 -0.30 -6.03 9.62
C SER A 206 -1.36 -5.85 8.54
N SER A 207 -1.14 -6.40 7.35
CA SER A 207 -2.16 -6.55 6.31
C SER A 207 -1.65 -7.48 5.22
N GLU A 208 -2.50 -8.39 4.76
CA GLU A 208 -2.08 -9.46 3.86
C GLU A 208 -1.51 -8.94 2.54
N CYS A 209 -0.38 -9.52 2.09
CA CYS A 209 0.16 -9.30 0.76
C CYS A 209 -0.94 -9.45 -0.33
N MET A 210 -1.25 -8.34 -1.01
CA MET A 210 -2.33 -8.30 -2.00
C MET A 210 -2.15 -9.30 -3.14
N LEU A 211 -0.92 -9.59 -3.55
CA LEU A 211 -0.66 -10.57 -4.60
C LEU A 211 -1.08 -11.98 -4.17
N ASN A 212 -0.71 -12.41 -2.96
CA ASN A 212 -1.10 -13.71 -2.42
C ASN A 212 -2.61 -13.77 -2.13
N ARG A 213 -3.17 -12.69 -1.61
CA ARG A 213 -4.61 -12.55 -1.42
C ARG A 213 -5.38 -12.72 -2.73
N GLN A 214 -4.99 -12.02 -3.80
CA GLN A 214 -5.64 -12.13 -5.11
C GLN A 214 -5.49 -13.53 -5.70
N ARG A 215 -4.33 -14.19 -5.56
CA ARG A 215 -4.13 -15.58 -6.00
C ARG A 215 -5.10 -16.55 -5.32
N ARG A 216 -5.43 -16.32 -4.04
CA ARG A 216 -6.39 -17.14 -3.29
C ARG A 216 -7.84 -16.78 -3.58
N GLU A 217 -8.19 -15.50 -3.53
CA GLU A 217 -9.58 -15.04 -3.54
C GLU A 217 -10.18 -14.96 -4.94
N LYS A 218 -9.40 -14.56 -5.95
CA LYS A 218 -9.91 -14.37 -7.31
C LYS A 218 -10.55 -15.64 -7.90
N PRO A 219 -9.91 -16.83 -7.86
CA PRO A 219 -10.54 -18.05 -8.38
C PRO A 219 -11.83 -18.44 -7.66
N LEU A 220 -11.91 -18.20 -6.34
CA LEU A 220 -13.09 -18.49 -5.53
C LEU A 220 -14.23 -17.55 -5.89
N VAL A 221 -13.93 -16.26 -6.03
CA VAL A 221 -14.88 -15.22 -6.46
C VAL A 221 -15.39 -15.51 -7.88
N ASP A 222 -14.50 -15.81 -8.81
CA ASP A 222 -14.87 -16.13 -10.20
C ASP A 222 -15.77 -17.37 -10.27
N LYS A 223 -15.50 -18.40 -9.45
CA LYS A 223 -16.35 -19.58 -9.32
C LYS A 223 -17.72 -19.23 -8.73
N ALA A 224 -17.78 -18.38 -7.71
CA ALA A 224 -19.02 -17.94 -7.10
C ALA A 224 -19.88 -17.14 -8.09
N ILE A 225 -19.28 -16.24 -8.87
CA ILE A 225 -19.96 -15.46 -9.91
C ILE A 225 -20.51 -16.39 -10.99
N LYS A 226 -19.71 -17.34 -11.50
CA LYS A 226 -20.18 -18.32 -12.49
C LYS A 226 -21.27 -19.25 -11.94
N GLY A 227 -21.22 -19.54 -10.65
CA GLY A 227 -22.21 -20.37 -9.94
C GLY A 227 -23.53 -19.66 -9.61
N GLY A 228 -23.71 -18.40 -10.02
CA GLY A 228 -24.94 -17.65 -9.75
C GLY A 228 -25.03 -17.07 -8.34
N THR A 229 -23.98 -17.17 -7.52
CA THR A 229 -23.94 -16.59 -6.18
C THR A 229 -23.81 -15.07 -6.27
N ARG A 230 -24.58 -14.35 -5.45
CA ARG A 230 -24.47 -12.89 -5.34
C ARG A 230 -23.10 -12.50 -4.80
N VAL A 231 -22.34 -11.71 -5.55
CA VAL A 231 -21.03 -11.20 -5.15
C VAL A 231 -20.98 -9.69 -5.34
N VAL A 232 -20.43 -8.98 -4.36
CA VAL A 232 -20.20 -7.53 -4.43
C VAL A 232 -18.72 -7.28 -4.62
N LYS A 233 -18.36 -6.53 -5.66
CA LYS A 233 -16.99 -6.13 -5.93
C LYS A 233 -16.87 -4.61 -5.89
N PRO A 234 -16.08 -4.03 -4.97
CA PRO A 234 -15.87 -2.59 -4.95
C PRO A 234 -15.01 -2.18 -6.16
N LYS A 235 -15.42 -1.09 -6.80
CA LYS A 235 -14.62 -0.31 -7.75
C LYS A 235 -14.47 1.10 -7.20
N PHE A 236 -13.35 1.72 -7.51
CA PHE A 236 -13.10 3.12 -7.18
C PHE A 236 -13.02 3.92 -8.47
N GLY A 237 -13.50 5.15 -8.42
CA GLY A 237 -13.40 6.12 -9.50
C GLY A 237 -12.96 7.48 -8.97
N VAL A 238 -12.66 8.36 -9.91
CA VAL A 238 -12.37 9.77 -9.67
C VAL A 238 -13.44 10.57 -10.41
N ASP A 239 -14.14 11.44 -9.70
CA ASP A 239 -15.04 12.41 -10.27
C ASP A 239 -14.21 13.50 -10.97
N GLU A 240 -14.34 13.56 -12.28
CA GLU A 240 -13.61 14.51 -13.11
C GLU A 240 -14.03 15.94 -12.81
N ASP A 241 -15.28 16.22 -12.45
CA ASP A 241 -15.75 17.57 -12.18
C ASP A 241 -15.17 18.14 -10.87
N ILE A 242 -14.78 17.27 -9.94
CA ILE A 242 -14.22 17.64 -8.62
C ILE A 242 -12.68 17.58 -8.63
N CYS A 243 -12.08 16.77 -9.49
CA CYS A 243 -10.63 16.59 -9.54
C CYS A 243 -9.90 17.92 -9.82
N THR A 244 -8.91 18.27 -9.02
CA THR A 244 -8.13 19.51 -9.21
C THR A 244 -7.06 19.40 -10.30
N GLY A 245 -6.67 18.17 -10.69
CA GLY A 245 -5.58 17.96 -11.64
C GLY A 245 -4.16 18.09 -11.04
N ASP A 246 -4.03 18.26 -9.72
CA ASP A 246 -2.71 18.43 -9.07
C ASP A 246 -1.87 17.15 -8.94
N HIS A 247 -2.49 15.99 -9.20
CA HIS A 247 -1.95 14.62 -9.09
C HIS A 247 -1.25 14.29 -7.74
N ALA A 248 -1.58 15.00 -6.67
CA ALA A 248 -1.02 14.75 -5.34
C ALA A 248 -1.40 13.34 -4.84
N CYS A 249 -2.62 12.89 -5.15
CA CYS A 249 -3.09 11.54 -4.84
C CYS A 249 -2.23 10.44 -5.47
N MET A 250 -1.66 10.68 -6.65
CA MET A 250 -0.73 9.76 -7.32
C MET A 250 0.64 9.76 -6.63
N ARG A 251 1.17 10.94 -6.32
CA ARG A 251 2.48 11.07 -5.65
C ARG A 251 2.49 10.51 -4.22
N LEU A 252 1.35 10.58 -3.52
CA LEU A 252 1.25 10.04 -2.15
C LEU A 252 0.86 8.56 -2.11
N SER A 253 -0.07 8.10 -2.97
CA SER A 253 -0.51 6.69 -2.94
C SER A 253 0.39 5.75 -3.75
N GLY A 254 1.03 6.28 -4.80
CA GLY A 254 1.82 5.56 -5.80
C GLY A 254 1.07 4.48 -6.58
N CYS A 255 -0.26 4.43 -6.52
CA CYS A 255 -1.05 3.33 -7.08
C CYS A 255 -0.80 3.19 -8.60
N PRO A 256 -0.37 2.02 -9.12
CA PRO A 256 -0.11 1.87 -10.55
C PRO A 256 -1.38 1.96 -11.41
N SER A 257 -2.53 1.64 -10.81
CA SER A 257 -3.84 1.73 -11.46
C SER A 257 -4.44 3.13 -11.44
N LEU A 258 -3.78 4.10 -10.79
CA LEU A 258 -4.19 5.50 -10.78
C LEU A 258 -3.32 6.23 -11.81
N SER A 259 -3.89 6.51 -12.98
CA SER A 259 -3.25 7.17 -14.11
C SER A 259 -3.91 8.53 -14.36
N VAL A 260 -3.58 9.14 -15.50
CA VAL A 260 -4.21 10.38 -15.97
C VAL A 260 -5.00 10.13 -17.26
N LYS A 261 -6.06 10.90 -17.48
CA LYS A 261 -6.78 10.97 -18.76
C LYS A 261 -6.99 12.43 -19.14
N SER A 262 -6.91 12.74 -20.43
CA SER A 262 -7.33 14.03 -20.97
C SER A 262 -8.85 14.06 -21.08
N LEU A 263 -9.44 15.24 -20.87
CA LEU A 263 -10.86 15.47 -21.09
C LEU A 263 -11.08 16.05 -22.48
N ASP A 264 -12.29 15.88 -23.01
CA ASP A 264 -12.72 16.50 -24.27
C ASP A 264 -13.18 17.96 -24.07
N ASP A 265 -13.02 18.51 -22.87
CA ASP A 265 -13.38 19.89 -22.51
C ASP A 265 -12.26 20.86 -22.92
N PRO A 266 -12.49 21.75 -23.91
CA PRO A 266 -11.47 22.69 -24.39
C PRO A 266 -11.11 23.78 -23.36
N LEU A 267 -11.86 23.92 -22.26
CA LEU A 267 -11.55 24.87 -21.19
C LEU A 267 -10.68 24.26 -20.09
N ARG A 268 -10.31 22.98 -20.21
CA ARG A 268 -9.57 22.25 -19.20
C ARG A 268 -8.35 21.56 -19.78
N ASP A 269 -7.22 22.24 -19.64
CA ASP A 269 -5.93 21.80 -20.19
C ASP A 269 -5.27 20.69 -19.36
N ASP A 270 -5.48 20.68 -18.04
CA ASP A 270 -4.83 19.73 -17.14
C ASP A 270 -5.51 18.35 -17.15
N PRO A 271 -4.74 17.26 -17.32
CA PRO A 271 -5.31 15.93 -17.33
C PRO A 271 -5.79 15.54 -15.92
N VAL A 272 -6.90 14.83 -15.85
CA VAL A 272 -7.51 14.43 -14.58
C VAL A 272 -7.06 13.04 -14.16
N ALA A 273 -7.05 12.80 -12.85
CA ALA A 273 -6.77 11.46 -12.33
C ALA A 273 -7.85 10.48 -12.77
N SER A 274 -7.44 9.25 -13.09
CA SER A 274 -8.27 8.19 -13.65
C SER A 274 -7.86 6.85 -13.07
N ILE A 275 -8.82 5.99 -12.77
CA ILE A 275 -8.56 4.63 -12.28
C ILE A 275 -8.81 3.63 -13.41
N ASP A 276 -7.80 2.84 -13.74
CA ASP A 276 -7.91 1.81 -14.77
C ASP A 276 -8.63 0.53 -14.29
N GLN A 277 -8.81 -0.43 -15.20
CA GLN A 277 -9.49 -1.70 -14.90
C GLN A 277 -8.62 -2.73 -14.15
N SER A 278 -7.32 -2.47 -13.97
CA SER A 278 -6.42 -3.31 -13.19
C SER A 278 -6.60 -3.11 -11.67
N CYS A 279 -7.29 -2.04 -11.27
CA CYS A 279 -7.61 -1.74 -9.89
C CYS A 279 -8.30 -2.90 -9.16
N VAL A 280 -7.71 -3.30 -8.03
CA VAL A 280 -8.24 -4.39 -7.17
C VAL A 280 -9.19 -3.88 -6.08
N GLY A 281 -9.49 -2.58 -6.06
CA GLY A 281 -10.45 -1.99 -5.11
C GLY A 281 -9.96 -1.97 -3.66
N CYS A 282 -8.67 -1.69 -3.42
CA CYS A 282 -8.09 -1.68 -2.08
C CYS A 282 -8.46 -0.47 -1.21
N GLY A 283 -8.93 0.64 -1.79
CA GLY A 283 -9.29 1.87 -1.08
C GLY A 283 -8.12 2.81 -0.74
N ASN A 284 -6.87 2.39 -0.92
CA ASN A 284 -5.68 3.18 -0.55
C ASN A 284 -5.68 4.61 -1.11
N CYS A 285 -6.00 4.81 -2.38
CA CYS A 285 -5.98 6.15 -2.99
C CYS A 285 -6.99 7.11 -2.33
N GLY A 286 -8.16 6.64 -1.93
CA GLY A 286 -9.16 7.44 -1.22
C GLY A 286 -8.74 7.72 0.22
N GLU A 287 -8.24 6.71 0.93
CA GLU A 287 -7.75 6.86 2.32
C GLU A 287 -6.56 7.84 2.39
N VAL A 288 -5.65 7.79 1.42
CA VAL A 288 -4.55 8.76 1.30
C VAL A 288 -5.07 10.16 0.98
N ALA A 289 -6.07 10.28 0.10
CA ALA A 289 -6.64 11.57 -0.25
C ALA A 289 -7.33 12.22 0.96
N ASP A 290 -8.03 11.45 1.78
CA ASP A 290 -8.68 11.91 3.00
C ASP A 290 -7.64 12.33 4.06
N ALA A 291 -6.66 11.46 4.35
CA ALA A 291 -5.61 11.73 5.34
C ALA A 291 -4.74 12.95 4.97
N ALA A 292 -4.51 13.18 3.67
CA ALA A 292 -3.74 14.32 3.18
C ALA A 292 -4.61 15.55 2.84
N VAL A 293 -5.91 15.51 3.15
CA VAL A 293 -6.87 16.61 2.91
C VAL A 293 -6.82 17.11 1.45
N LEU A 294 -6.81 16.15 0.52
CA LEU A 294 -6.83 16.42 -0.92
C LEU A 294 -8.26 16.63 -1.44
N CYS A 295 -8.39 16.97 -2.73
CA CYS A 295 -9.69 17.15 -3.36
C CYS A 295 -10.60 15.90 -3.16
N PRO A 296 -11.89 16.07 -2.82
CA PRO A 296 -12.81 14.97 -2.51
C PRO A 296 -13.37 14.31 -3.78
N SER A 297 -12.50 14.02 -4.75
CA SER A 297 -12.88 13.48 -6.06
C SER A 297 -13.05 11.96 -6.06
N PHE A 298 -12.54 11.24 -5.06
CA PHE A 298 -12.64 9.78 -5.02
C PHE A 298 -14.03 9.31 -4.58
N TYR A 299 -14.56 8.33 -5.31
CA TYR A 299 -15.80 7.65 -4.93
C TYR A 299 -15.67 6.12 -5.04
N ARG A 300 -16.47 5.41 -4.25
CA ARG A 300 -16.62 3.95 -4.31
C ARG A 300 -17.93 3.58 -4.99
N ALA A 301 -17.87 2.73 -5.99
CA ALA A 301 -19.02 2.12 -6.65
C ALA A 301 -18.98 0.59 -6.46
N ASP A 302 -20.05 0.02 -5.93
CA ASP A 302 -20.15 -1.41 -5.70
C ASP A 302 -20.80 -2.11 -6.90
N VAL A 303 -20.04 -2.99 -7.57
CA VAL A 303 -20.55 -3.80 -8.68
C VAL A 303 -21.14 -5.09 -8.12
N VAL A 304 -22.45 -5.25 -8.27
CA VAL A 304 -23.17 -6.45 -7.82
C VAL A 304 -23.29 -7.45 -8.97
N HIS A 305 -22.66 -8.61 -8.82
CA HIS A 305 -22.83 -9.76 -9.69
C HIS A 305 -23.95 -10.66 -9.16
N ASN A 306 -24.75 -11.24 -10.07
CA ASN A 306 -25.94 -12.05 -9.76
C ASN A 306 -26.89 -11.35 -8.76
N PRO A 307 -27.45 -10.17 -9.13
CA PRO A 307 -28.29 -9.40 -8.23
C PRO A 307 -29.58 -10.14 -7.89
N GLY A 308 -29.92 -10.15 -6.61
CA GLY A 308 -31.18 -10.72 -6.12
C GLY A 308 -32.39 -9.84 -6.43
N ARG A 309 -33.58 -10.32 -6.06
CA ARG A 309 -34.84 -9.56 -6.25
C ARG A 309 -34.82 -8.22 -5.50
N TRP A 310 -34.26 -8.22 -4.29
CA TRP A 310 -34.11 -7.01 -3.47
C TRP A 310 -33.15 -5.99 -4.07
N ASP A 311 -32.01 -6.44 -4.63
CA ASP A 311 -31.06 -5.53 -5.30
C ASP A 311 -31.73 -4.83 -6.49
N ARG A 312 -32.46 -5.60 -7.30
CA ARG A 312 -33.17 -5.05 -8.47
C ARG A 312 -34.27 -4.08 -8.06
N PHE A 313 -35.05 -4.41 -7.03
CA PHE A 313 -36.08 -3.52 -6.50
C PHE A 313 -35.49 -2.20 -6.00
N LEU A 314 -34.43 -2.26 -5.18
CA LEU A 314 -33.76 -1.07 -4.66
C LEU A 314 -33.16 -0.22 -5.79
N GLU A 315 -32.55 -0.84 -6.79
CA GLU A 315 -32.02 -0.13 -7.95
C GLU A 315 -33.12 0.57 -8.75
N SER A 316 -34.25 -0.09 -9.01
CA SER A 316 -35.40 0.52 -9.68
C SER A 316 -35.96 1.72 -8.90
N ALA A 317 -36.10 1.59 -7.58
CA ALA A 317 -36.55 2.68 -6.71
C ALA A 317 -35.57 3.85 -6.73
N ARG A 318 -34.25 3.59 -6.60
CA ARG A 318 -33.19 4.61 -6.66
C ARG A 318 -33.21 5.35 -7.99
N ARG A 319 -33.30 4.62 -9.12
CA ARG A 319 -33.38 5.23 -10.46
C ARG A 319 -34.61 6.12 -10.63
N ALA A 320 -35.76 5.70 -10.11
CA ALA A 320 -36.98 6.51 -10.16
C ALA A 320 -36.82 7.84 -9.41
N VAL A 321 -36.23 7.81 -8.20
CA VAL A 321 -35.96 9.00 -7.39
C VAL A 321 -34.91 9.90 -8.04
N ILE A 322 -33.78 9.33 -8.46
CA ILE A 322 -32.69 10.09 -9.13
C ILE A 322 -33.23 10.75 -10.40
N GLY A 323 -33.97 10.03 -11.23
CA GLY A 323 -34.58 10.58 -12.44
C GLY A 323 -35.59 11.68 -12.15
N LEU A 324 -36.38 11.57 -11.07
CA LEU A 324 -37.27 12.64 -10.64
C LEU A 324 -36.49 13.90 -10.23
N MET A 325 -35.41 13.75 -9.46
CA MET A 325 -34.56 14.86 -9.03
C MET A 325 -33.83 15.52 -10.21
N GLN A 326 -33.29 14.74 -11.14
CA GLN A 326 -32.63 15.23 -12.35
C GLN A 326 -33.61 16.02 -13.22
N ARG A 327 -34.80 15.48 -13.51
CA ARG A 327 -35.85 16.20 -14.26
C ARG A 327 -36.26 17.51 -13.60
N ARG A 328 -36.36 17.53 -12.26
CA ARG A 328 -36.68 18.76 -11.50
C ARG A 328 -35.55 19.80 -11.53
N ARG A 329 -34.29 19.35 -11.56
CA ARG A 329 -33.13 20.25 -11.70
C ARG A 329 -33.06 20.80 -13.12
N GLU A 330 -33.25 19.96 -14.12
CA GLU A 330 -33.26 20.34 -15.54
C GLU A 330 -34.39 21.33 -15.85
N SER A 331 -35.60 21.11 -15.34
CA SER A 331 -36.73 22.03 -15.57
C SER A 331 -36.53 23.42 -14.96
N ARG A 332 -35.59 23.57 -14.02
CA ARG A 332 -35.20 24.84 -13.39
C ARG A 332 -33.90 25.41 -13.94
N ARG A 333 -33.20 24.67 -14.80
CA ARG A 333 -31.96 25.13 -15.43
C ARG A 333 -32.35 26.13 -16.51
N LEU A 334 -31.88 27.37 -16.38
CA LEU A 334 -31.96 28.35 -17.44
C LEU A 334 -31.09 27.86 -18.59
N THR A 335 -31.71 27.28 -19.61
CA THR A 335 -31.09 27.07 -20.91
C THR A 335 -31.10 28.40 -21.62
N PHE A 336 -29.96 29.07 -21.66
CA PHE A 336 -29.74 30.14 -22.63
C PHE A 336 -29.72 29.47 -24.00
N ALA A 337 -30.81 29.58 -24.75
CA ALA A 337 -30.81 29.20 -26.15
C ALA A 337 -29.81 30.11 -26.87
N ASP A 338 -28.95 29.51 -27.69
CA ASP A 338 -27.97 30.21 -28.51
C ASP A 338 -28.63 31.35 -29.30
N ALA A 339 -28.01 32.53 -29.23
CA ALA A 339 -28.23 33.64 -30.15
C ALA A 339 -27.28 33.54 -31.35
#